data_AF-A0A965TN83-F1
#
_entry.id   AF-A0A965TN83-F1
#
_cell.length_a   1.000
_cell.length_b   1.000
_cell.length_c   1.000
_cell.angle_alpha   90.00
_cell.angle_beta   90.00
_cell.angle_gamma   90.00
#
_symmetry.space_group_name_H-M   'P 1'
#
loop_
_entity.id
_entity.type
_entity.pdbx_description
1 polymer ?
#
loop_
_entity_poly.entity_id
_entity_poly.type
_entity_poly.pdbx_seq_one_letter_code
_entity_poly.pdbx_strand_id
1 'polypeptide(L)'
;MQTVTQIFSILIILLFNWYILHILRKELIEYQYALLLLGAGLGMLLFAAFPQLLFHISSWLGFGVPLNFIYFAAVLLILALIFQVIVMISRMRRSIVELIQEVSILKVEIQKTKEKNVLSQMENQQPAMDHKKTGAER
;
A
#
# COMPACT_ATOMS: atom_id res chain seq x y z
N MET A 1 -3.56 -18.02 43.96
CA MET A 1 -2.42 -17.41 43.24
C MET A 1 -2.44 -17.70 41.74
N GLN A 2 -2.75 -18.92 41.26
CA GLN A 2 -2.77 -19.23 39.81
C GLN A 2 -3.97 -18.66 39.00
N THR A 3 -5.14 -18.47 39.63
CA THR A 3 -6.33 -17.96 38.93
C THR A 3 -6.30 -16.45 38.69
N VAL A 4 -5.65 -15.70 39.57
CA VAL A 4 -5.54 -14.23 39.47
C VAL A 4 -4.66 -13.83 38.28
N THR A 5 -3.55 -14.55 38.04
CA THR A 5 -2.68 -14.31 36.88
C THR A 5 -3.39 -14.67 35.56
N GLN A 6 -4.18 -15.75 35.53
CA GLN A 6 -5.00 -16.11 34.38
C GLN A 6 -6.03 -15.04 34.03
N ILE A 7 -6.74 -14.49 35.04
CA ILE A 7 -7.74 -13.43 34.83
C ILE A 7 -7.07 -12.15 34.31
N PHE A 8 -5.91 -11.76 34.86
CA PHE A 8 -5.16 -10.60 34.38
C PHE A 8 -4.69 -10.77 32.94
N SER A 9 -4.19 -11.96 32.57
CA SER A 9 -3.80 -12.26 31.20
C SER A 9 -4.98 -12.19 30.24
N ILE A 10 -6.13 -12.75 30.61
CA ILE A 10 -7.36 -12.68 29.81
C ILE A 10 -7.79 -11.23 29.62
N LEU A 11 -7.76 -10.41 30.68
CA LEU A 11 -8.19 -9.01 30.63
C LEU A 11 -7.29 -8.16 29.71
N ILE A 12 -5.97 -8.32 29.81
CA ILE A 12 -4.99 -7.62 28.97
C ILE A 12 -5.11 -8.03 27.50
N ILE A 13 -5.37 -9.31 27.24
CA ILE A 13 -5.60 -9.83 25.89
C ILE A 13 -6.87 -9.24 25.29
N LEU A 14 -7.95 -9.16 26.07
CA LEU A 14 -9.23 -8.60 25.64
C LEU A 14 -9.11 -7.10 25.35
N LEU A 15 -8.36 -6.37 26.18
CA LEU A 15 -8.07 -4.95 25.99
C LEU A 15 -7.19 -4.70 24.76
N PHE A 16 -6.15 -5.52 24.55
CA PHE A 16 -5.27 -5.44 23.38
C PHE A 16 -6.04 -5.78 22.09
N ASN A 17 -6.92 -6.77 22.13
CA ASN A 17 -7.75 -7.14 20.98
C ASN A 17 -8.75 -6.02 20.64
N TRP A 18 -9.42 -5.44 21.65
CA TRP A 18 -10.24 -4.24 21.49
C TRP A 18 -9.43 -3.10 20.89
N TYR A 19 -8.23 -2.83 21.39
CA TYR A 19 -7.36 -1.75 20.92
C TYR A 19 -6.99 -1.91 19.44
N ILE A 20 -6.61 -3.12 19.01
CA ILE A 20 -6.36 -3.43 17.60
C ILE A 20 -7.63 -3.23 16.76
N LEU A 21 -8.78 -3.74 17.22
CA LEU A 21 -10.08 -3.56 16.55
C LEU A 21 -10.48 -2.08 16.42
N HIS A 22 -10.16 -1.26 17.43
CA HIS A 22 -10.44 0.17 17.44
C HIS A 22 -9.53 0.94 16.47
N ILE A 23 -8.25 0.56 16.40
CA ILE A 23 -7.28 1.15 15.46
C ILE A 23 -7.58 0.75 14.01
N LEU A 24 -8.05 -0.47 13.75
CA LEU A 24 -8.48 -0.90 12.42
C LEU A 24 -9.77 -0.23 11.94
N ARG A 25 -10.58 0.30 12.87
CA ARG A 25 -11.83 1.00 12.52
C ARG A 25 -11.61 2.47 12.16
N LYS A 26 -10.49 3.08 12.56
CA LYS A 26 -10.16 4.46 12.20
C LYS A 26 -9.26 4.50 10.96
N GLU A 27 -9.91 4.81 9.84
CA GLU A 27 -9.35 5.49 8.65
C GLU A 27 -8.63 4.63 7.55
N LEU A 28 -9.40 4.34 6.49
CA LEU A 28 -9.07 4.72 5.09
C LEU A 28 -7.92 4.08 4.29
N ILE A 29 -7.50 2.82 4.49
CA ILE A 29 -6.70 2.12 3.45
C ILE A 29 -7.13 0.65 3.30
N GLU A 30 -7.55 0.29 2.07
CA GLU A 30 -8.06 -1.00 1.56
C GLU A 30 -8.26 -2.14 2.59
N TYR A 31 -9.53 -2.39 2.92
CA TYR A 31 -10.06 -3.41 3.83
C TYR A 31 -9.43 -4.83 3.73
N GLN A 32 -8.71 -5.16 2.65
CA GLN A 32 -8.09 -6.47 2.43
C GLN A 32 -6.84 -6.73 3.29
N TYR A 33 -6.03 -5.69 3.58
CA TYR A 33 -4.77 -5.87 4.33
C TYR A 33 -5.03 -5.99 5.84
N ALA A 34 -5.99 -5.21 6.33
CA ALA A 34 -6.47 -5.29 7.71
C ALA A 34 -7.10 -6.65 8.01
N LEU A 35 -7.80 -7.28 7.06
CA LEU A 35 -8.46 -8.58 7.26
C LEU A 35 -7.46 -9.72 7.54
N LEU A 36 -6.36 -9.78 6.78
CA LEU A 36 -5.34 -10.82 6.94
C LEU A 36 -4.59 -10.65 8.27
N LEU A 37 -4.28 -9.41 8.65
CA LEU A 37 -3.64 -9.07 9.93
C LEU A 37 -4.58 -9.29 11.12
N LEU A 38 -5.87 -8.97 10.97
CA LEU A 38 -6.89 -9.18 11.99
C LEU A 38 -7.14 -10.68 12.19
N GLY A 39 -7.22 -11.47 11.10
CA GLY A 39 -7.31 -12.93 11.18
C GLY A 39 -6.07 -13.58 11.78
N ALA A 40 -4.87 -13.12 11.41
CA ALA A 40 -3.61 -13.58 11.98
C ALA A 40 -3.49 -13.22 13.48
N GLY A 41 -3.90 -11.99 13.85
CA GLY A 41 -3.99 -11.55 15.24
C GLY A 41 -5.02 -12.34 16.04
N LEU A 42 -6.18 -12.68 15.45
CA LEU A 42 -7.19 -13.54 16.06
C LEU A 42 -6.66 -14.96 16.29
N GLY A 43 -5.96 -15.52 15.29
CA GLY A 43 -5.32 -16.84 15.39
C GLY A 43 -4.27 -16.87 16.50
N MET A 44 -3.42 -15.85 16.58
CA MET A 44 -2.45 -15.70 17.66
C MET A 44 -3.12 -15.52 19.03
N LEU A 45 -4.27 -14.84 19.09
CA LEU A 45 -5.10 -14.71 20.29
C LEU A 45 -5.66 -16.07 20.75
N LEU A 46 -6.14 -16.90 19.80
CA LEU A 46 -6.64 -18.24 20.08
C LEU A 46 -5.53 -19.16 20.62
N PHE A 47 -4.32 -19.07 20.06
CA PHE A 47 -3.15 -19.79 20.58
C PHE A 47 -2.72 -19.30 21.97
N ALA A 48 -2.82 -18.00 22.26
CA ALA A 48 -2.55 -17.46 23.59
C ALA A 48 -3.60 -17.88 24.64
N ALA A 49 -4.86 -18.07 24.24
CA ALA A 49 -5.93 -18.54 25.12
C ALA A 49 -5.85 -20.04 25.46
N PHE A 50 -5.17 -20.86 24.63
CA PHE A 50 -5.03 -22.31 24.81
C PHE A 50 -3.55 -22.77 24.86
N PRO A 51 -2.81 -22.46 25.94
CA PRO A 51 -1.42 -22.92 26.13
C PRO A 51 -1.29 -24.46 26.19
N GLN A 52 -2.37 -25.16 26.54
CA GLN A 52 -2.40 -26.62 26.62
C GLN A 52 -2.24 -27.34 25.27
N LEU A 53 -2.71 -26.73 24.17
CA LEU A 53 -2.50 -27.26 22.81
C LEU A 53 -1.05 -27.05 22.36
N LEU A 54 -0.44 -25.91 22.69
CA LEU A 54 0.97 -25.65 22.39
C LEU A 54 1.91 -26.66 23.03
N PHE A 55 1.63 -27.06 24.27
CA PHE A 55 2.44 -28.05 24.96
C PHE A 55 2.42 -29.40 24.22
N HIS A 56 1.25 -29.83 23.76
CA HIS A 56 1.10 -31.07 22.99
C HIS A 56 1.83 -31.00 21.63
N ILE A 57 1.65 -29.91 20.88
CA ILE A 57 2.24 -29.76 19.55
C ILE A 57 3.77 -29.58 19.62
N SER A 58 4.28 -28.83 20.61
CA SER A 58 5.74 -28.65 20.79
C SER A 58 6.44 -29.97 21.14
N SER A 59 5.79 -30.84 21.92
CA SER A 59 6.31 -32.16 22.26
C SER A 59 6.36 -33.09 21.04
N TRP A 60 5.42 -32.93 20.11
CA TRP A 60 5.33 -33.76 18.89
C TRP A 60 6.31 -33.31 17.79
N LEU A 61 6.56 -32.00 17.67
CA LEU A 61 7.54 -31.43 16.73
C LEU A 61 9.00 -31.45 17.25
N GLY A 62 9.23 -31.81 18.52
CA GLY A 62 10.57 -31.91 19.10
C GLY A 62 11.17 -30.58 19.59
N PHE A 63 10.36 -29.52 19.73
CA PHE A 63 10.80 -28.27 20.35
C PHE A 63 10.71 -28.39 21.87
N GLY A 64 11.86 -28.53 22.54
CA GLY A 64 11.94 -28.73 24.00
C GLY A 64 11.34 -27.60 24.86
N VAL A 65 10.97 -26.45 24.27
CA VAL A 65 10.30 -25.34 24.95
C VAL A 65 9.14 -24.82 24.07
N PRO A 66 7.89 -24.77 24.59
CA PRO A 66 6.72 -24.27 23.85
C PRO A 66 6.87 -22.85 23.30
N LEU A 67 7.68 -22.01 23.95
CA LEU A 67 8.02 -20.65 23.48
C LEU A 67 8.68 -20.64 22.10
N ASN A 68 9.56 -21.59 21.79
CA ASN A 68 10.28 -21.63 20.52
C ASN A 68 9.33 -21.84 19.33
N PHE A 69 8.25 -22.60 19.54
CA PHE A 69 7.21 -22.78 18.53
C PHE A 69 6.45 -21.48 18.22
N ILE A 70 6.14 -20.68 19.26
CA ILE A 70 5.51 -19.35 19.09
C ILE A 70 6.43 -18.43 18.30
N TYR A 71 7.73 -18.40 18.63
CA TYR A 71 8.69 -17.57 17.90
C TYR A 71 8.79 -17.98 16.43
N PHE A 72 8.84 -19.27 16.13
CA PHE A 72 8.85 -19.76 14.76
C PHE A 72 7.58 -19.36 13.99
N ALA A 73 6.41 -19.56 14.59
CA ALA A 73 5.13 -19.16 14.00
C ALA A 73 5.03 -17.64 13.80
N ALA A 74 5.51 -16.86 14.76
CA ALA A 74 5.54 -15.40 14.67
C ALA A 74 6.45 -14.91 13.54
N VAL A 75 7.63 -15.51 13.37
CA VAL A 75 8.55 -15.17 12.27
C VAL A 75 7.92 -15.50 10.92
N LEU A 76 7.29 -16.66 10.77
CA LEU A 76 6.58 -17.03 9.54
C LEU A 76 5.43 -16.06 9.23
N LEU A 77 4.66 -15.69 10.25
CA LEU A 77 3.54 -14.77 10.13
C LEU A 77 4.03 -13.38 9.72
N ILE A 78 5.08 -12.85 10.36
CA ILE A 78 5.71 -11.58 10.00
C ILE A 78 6.24 -11.63 8.56
N LEU A 79 6.85 -12.74 8.14
CA LEU A 79 7.33 -12.90 6.78
C LEU A 79 6.19 -12.82 5.75
N ALA A 80 5.07 -13.50 6.02
CA ALA A 80 3.88 -13.43 5.18
C ALA A 80 3.29 -12.00 5.13
N LEU A 81 3.29 -11.29 6.25
CA LEU A 81 2.86 -9.89 6.32
C LEU A 81 3.75 -8.97 5.47
N ILE A 82 5.07 -9.10 5.62
CA ILE A 82 6.02 -8.31 4.83
C ILE A 82 5.83 -8.59 3.34
N PHE A 83 5.66 -9.85 2.95
CA PHE A 83 5.42 -10.23 1.56
C PHE A 83 4.15 -9.57 1.00
N GLN A 84 3.05 -9.61 1.76
CA GLN A 84 1.79 -8.96 1.38
C GLN A 84 1.97 -7.45 1.17
N VAL A 85 2.69 -6.78 2.07
CA VAL A 85 2.97 -5.34 1.98
C VAL A 85 3.81 -5.02 0.74
N ILE A 86 4.82 -5.84 0.44
CA ILE A 86 5.64 -5.68 -0.77
C ILE A 86 4.79 -5.75 -2.04
N VAL A 87 3.84 -6.68 -2.11
CA VAL A 87 2.93 -6.80 -3.27
C VAL A 87 2.05 -5.55 -3.43
N MET A 88 1.54 -5.00 -2.32
CA MET A 88 0.76 -3.76 -2.35
C MET A 88 1.58 -2.57 -2.86
N ILE A 89 2.79 -2.38 -2.31
CA ILE A 89 3.71 -1.33 -2.75
C ILE A 89 4.03 -1.48 -4.25
N SER A 90 4.21 -2.72 -4.72
CA SER A 90 4.45 -3.00 -6.14
C SER A 90 3.29 -2.55 -7.04
N ARG A 91 2.04 -2.78 -6.62
CA ARG A 91 0.84 -2.34 -7.35
C ARG A 91 0.72 -0.82 -7.33
N MET A 92 0.86 -0.20 -6.16
CA MET A 92 0.77 1.25 -6.00
C MET A 92 1.82 1.99 -6.84
N ARG A 93 3.05 1.43 -6.93
CA ARG A 93 4.10 1.97 -7.79
C ARG A 93 3.72 1.96 -9.27
N ARG A 94 3.05 0.92 -9.76
CA ARG A 94 2.59 0.86 -11.17
C ARG A 94 1.62 1.99 -11.47
N SER A 95 0.62 2.21 -10.62
CA SER A 95 -0.36 3.27 -10.80
C SER A 95 0.27 4.67 -10.78
N ILE A 96 1.27 4.90 -9.92
CA ILE A 96 2.02 6.18 -9.92
C ILE A 96 2.75 6.39 -11.26
N VAL A 97 3.38 5.35 -11.80
CA VAL A 97 4.09 5.44 -13.08
C VAL A 97 3.11 5.73 -14.23
N GLU A 98 1.95 5.06 -14.25
CA GLU A 98 0.90 5.29 -15.23
C GLU A 98 0.39 6.74 -15.18
N LEU A 99 0.08 7.25 -13.97
CA LEU A 99 -0.34 8.66 -13.79
C LEU A 99 0.73 9.65 -14.28
N ILE A 100 2.01 9.39 -14.00
CA ILE A 100 3.11 10.25 -14.46
C ILE A 100 3.20 10.25 -15.99
N GLN A 101 2.95 9.10 -16.64
CA GLN A 101 2.94 8.99 -18.09
C GLN A 101 1.79 9.78 -18.69
N GLU A 102 0.57 9.64 -18.17
CA GLU A 102 -0.59 10.43 -18.62
C GLU A 102 -0.33 11.93 -18.47
N VAL A 103 0.19 12.36 -17.31
CA VAL A 103 0.52 13.78 -17.07
C VAL A 103 1.62 14.28 -18.01
N SER A 104 2.61 13.45 -18.34
CA SER A 104 3.70 13.82 -19.26
C SER A 104 3.20 14.00 -20.69
N ILE A 105 2.35 13.09 -21.17
CA ILE A 105 1.72 13.21 -22.50
C ILE A 105 0.88 14.48 -22.56
N LEU A 106 0.04 14.72 -21.55
CA LEU A 106 -0.82 15.90 -21.49
C LEU A 106 -0.01 17.21 -21.48
N LYS A 107 1.11 17.26 -20.75
CA LYS A 107 2.03 18.41 -20.75
C LYS A 107 2.60 18.69 -22.15
N VAL A 108 2.97 17.65 -22.89
CA VAL A 108 3.52 17.78 -24.25
C VAL A 108 2.46 18.30 -25.22
N GLU A 109 1.22 17.80 -25.14
CA GLU A 109 0.12 18.27 -26.00
C GLU A 109 -0.22 19.75 -25.76
N ILE A 110 -0.24 20.18 -24.50
CA ILE A 110 -0.42 21.59 -24.15
C ILE A 110 0.71 22.44 -24.74
N GLN A 111 1.96 21.96 -24.68
CA GLN A 111 3.11 22.69 -25.22
C GLN A 111 3.02 22.84 -26.75
N LYS A 112 2.71 21.75 -27.47
CA LYS A 112 2.50 21.78 -28.93
C LYS A 112 1.36 22.72 -29.33
N THR A 113 0.28 22.73 -28.56
CA THR A 113 -0.87 23.62 -28.82
C THR A 113 -0.47 25.09 -28.62
N LYS A 114 0.30 25.41 -27.58
CA LYS A 114 0.85 26.76 -27.38
C LYS A 114 1.75 27.18 -28.53
N GLU A 115 2.68 26.33 -28.97
CA GLU A 115 3.58 26.60 -30.09
C GLU A 115 2.80 26.84 -31.40
N LYS A 116 1.79 26.01 -31.69
CA LYS A 116 0.93 26.19 -32.88
C LYS A 116 0.17 27.53 -32.83
N ASN A 117 -0.36 27.91 -31.67
CA ASN A 117 -1.06 29.19 -31.52
C ASN A 117 -0.13 30.39 -31.74
N VAL A 118 1.12 30.32 -31.25
CA VAL A 118 2.14 31.35 -31.51
C VAL A 118 2.49 31.43 -33.00
N LEU A 119 2.69 30.29 -33.67
CA LEU A 119 3.00 30.26 -35.10
C LEU A 119 1.83 30.81 -35.95
N SER A 120 0.60 30.45 -35.58
CA SER A 120 -0.63 30.96 -36.22
C SER A 120 -0.80 32.48 -36.01
N GLN A 121 -0.30 33.03 -34.91
CA GLN A 121 -0.30 34.47 -34.64
C GLN A 121 0.77 35.20 -35.45
N MET A 122 1.95 34.61 -35.62
CA MET A 122 3.02 35.16 -36.47
C MET A 122 2.62 35.19 -37.94
N GLU A 123 1.93 34.15 -38.43
CA GLU A 123 1.41 34.08 -39.80
C GLU A 123 0.28 35.10 -40.03
N ASN A 124 -0.61 35.29 -39.07
CA ASN A 124 -1.69 36.30 -39.15
C ASN A 124 -1.20 37.76 -38.97
N GLN A 125 0.01 37.99 -38.46
CA GLN A 125 0.61 39.32 -38.32
C GLN A 125 1.49 39.73 -39.52
N GLN A 126 1.67 38.86 -40.51
CA GLN A 126 2.46 39.14 -41.71
C GLN A 126 1.59 39.92 -42.72
N PRO A 127 1.69 41.26 -42.79
CA PRO A 127 0.88 42.03 -43.72
C PRO A 127 1.53 41.93 -45.10
N ALA A 128 0.73 41.53 -46.09
CA ALA A 128 0.88 41.81 -47.51
C ALA A 128 2.16 42.56 -47.93
N MET A 129 3.29 41.85 -48.04
CA MET A 129 4.54 42.38 -48.61
C MET A 129 5.04 41.47 -49.74
N ASP A 130 4.15 40.98 -50.60
CA ASP A 130 4.55 40.26 -51.83
C ASP A 130 3.74 40.60 -53.11
N HIS A 131 2.92 41.65 -53.10
CA HIS A 131 2.35 42.17 -54.36
C HIS A 131 2.75 43.62 -54.59
N LYS A 132 4.06 43.90 -54.68
CA LYS A 132 4.53 45.16 -55.31
C LYS A 132 5.95 45.16 -55.88
N LYS A 133 6.48 44.01 -56.34
CA LYS A 133 7.74 43.97 -57.10
C LYS A 133 7.67 43.09 -58.35
N THR A 134 6.65 43.30 -59.19
CA THR A 134 6.71 42.86 -60.59
C THR A 134 5.86 43.78 -61.46
N GLY A 135 6.20 45.06 -61.43
CA GLY A 135 5.70 46.07 -62.37
C GLY A 135 6.92 46.70 -63.03
N ALA A 136 7.42 46.01 -64.04
CA ALA A 136 8.22 46.51 -65.16
C ALA A 136 9.13 47.71 -64.86
N GLU A 137 10.36 47.40 -64.46
CA GLU A 137 11.49 47.97 -65.17
C GLU A 137 11.33 47.59 -66.65
N ARG A 138 10.81 48.52 -67.46
CA ARG A 138 11.12 48.80 -68.88
C ARG A 138 10.02 49.61 -69.54
#